data_AF-Q46H60-F1
#
_entry.id   AF-Q46H60-F1
#
_cell.length_a   1.000
_cell.length_b   1.000
_cell.length_c   1.000
_cell.angle_alpha   90.00
_cell.angle_beta   90.00
_cell.angle_gamma   90.00
#
_symmetry.space_group_name_H-M   'P 1'
#
loop_
_entity.id
_entity.type
_entity.pdbx_description
1 polymer ?
#
loop_
_entity_poly.entity_id
_entity_poly.type
_entity_poly.pdbx_seq_one_letter_code
_entity_poly.pdbx_strand_id
1 'polypeptide(L)'
;MDDNWNFLLSEFRRLGGVADNVFQKEGEYGRGIFSVNPSLRARIFTPSKLMIKKDDIYLEDNKLRIKKDKEYNQEIRNFFNFYQDNFSWGSGGKETTELFERGLSLFNSNLKELIKKYALVDIDERHKGTWNNVIKKQFLNARVFKFKNSSVVVPIVELVNHKVRSFPFITNKDGISTPNYPAVNGELRHSYSRISPLSRFFYQGFFSEESIIFSIPLSINIEDLGIHIVCKGMSINDDSMKIERSGKKIILEGLPIADVNHPRLPYEYFDEILRKIDHINIPQDFLLKIFQLNISIRNKVINESKLIDNEVSKILTKLMHYEINLISSHN
;
A
#
# COMPACT_ATOMS: atom_id res chain seq x y z
N MET A 1 30.72 1.41 10.98
CA MET A 1 29.24 1.36 11.08
C MET A 1 28.82 2.64 11.77
N ASP A 2 27.79 3.33 11.30
CA ASP A 2 27.39 4.65 11.83
C ASP A 2 27.11 4.58 13.35
N ASP A 3 27.76 5.45 14.13
CA ASP A 3 27.63 5.50 15.60
C ASP A 3 26.17 5.76 16.02
N ASN A 4 25.43 6.53 15.22
CA ASN A 4 24.00 6.79 15.48
C ASN A 4 23.16 5.52 15.30
N TRP A 5 23.50 4.65 14.34
CA TRP A 5 22.77 3.39 14.11
C TRP A 5 23.02 2.41 15.26
N ASN A 6 24.27 2.29 15.70
CA ASN A 6 24.62 1.46 16.85
C ASN A 6 23.90 1.94 18.12
N PHE A 7 23.85 3.26 18.34
CA PHE A 7 23.09 3.85 19.44
C PHE A 7 21.58 3.56 19.32
N LEU A 8 20.99 3.72 18.12
CA LEU A 8 19.59 3.39 17.88
C LEU A 8 19.28 1.94 18.28
N LEU A 9 20.08 0.98 17.78
CA LEU A 9 19.87 -0.43 18.06
C LEU A 9 20.08 -0.77 19.54
N SER A 10 21.03 -0.12 20.21
CA SER A 10 21.26 -0.27 21.65
C SER A 10 20.02 0.17 22.44
N GLU A 11 19.51 1.38 22.18
CA GLU A 11 18.32 1.90 22.87
C GLU A 11 17.07 1.08 22.54
N PHE A 12 16.89 0.68 21.28
CA PHE A 12 15.79 -0.19 20.88
C PHE A 12 15.80 -1.51 21.65
N ARG A 13 16.97 -2.15 21.79
CA ARG A 13 17.15 -3.40 22.54
C ARG A 13 16.98 -3.20 24.06
N ARG A 14 17.51 -2.11 24.62
CA ARG A 14 17.31 -1.73 26.03
C ARG A 14 15.83 -1.61 26.37
N LEU A 15 15.04 -1.07 25.43
CA LEU A 15 13.60 -0.94 25.54
C LEU A 15 12.84 -2.25 25.20
N GLY A 16 13.52 -3.37 24.98
CA GLY A 16 12.92 -4.70 24.77
C GLY A 16 12.61 -5.04 23.31
N GLY A 17 13.07 -4.23 22.36
CA GLY A 17 13.11 -4.60 20.95
C GLY A 17 14.18 -5.66 20.65
N VAL A 18 14.05 -6.33 19.51
CA VAL A 18 15.09 -7.23 18.98
C VAL A 18 15.44 -6.73 17.59
N ALA A 19 16.72 -6.57 17.30
CA ALA A 19 17.21 -6.13 16.00
C ALA A 19 18.56 -6.80 15.76
N ASP A 20 18.54 -8.04 15.29
CA ASP A 20 19.72 -8.88 15.16
C ASP A 20 20.21 -8.85 13.71
N ASN A 21 21.53 -8.63 13.55
CA ASN A 21 22.20 -8.69 12.27
C ASN A 21 21.63 -7.72 11.22
N VAL A 22 21.17 -6.53 11.62
CA VAL A 22 20.54 -5.56 10.71
C VAL A 22 21.25 -4.21 10.66
N PHE A 23 21.27 -3.61 9.46
CA PHE A 23 21.65 -2.22 9.26
C PHE A 23 20.81 -1.55 8.17
N GLN A 24 20.72 -0.23 8.20
CA GLN A 24 20.03 0.54 7.17
C GLN A 24 21.02 1.02 6.10
N LYS A 25 20.62 0.95 4.83
CA LYS A 25 21.32 1.60 3.71
C LYS A 25 20.38 1.83 2.53
N GLU A 26 20.85 2.58 1.53
CA GLU A 26 20.18 2.69 0.23
C GLU A 26 20.33 1.39 -0.59
N GLY A 27 19.28 1.06 -1.33
CA GLY A 27 19.20 -0.08 -2.22
C GLY A 27 18.25 0.16 -3.40
N GLU A 28 17.89 -0.90 -4.10
CA GLU A 28 17.02 -0.87 -5.29
C GLU A 28 15.64 -0.23 -5.02
N TYR A 29 15.09 -0.45 -3.83
CA TYR A 29 13.77 0.06 -3.41
C TYR A 29 13.88 1.34 -2.56
N GLY A 30 15.02 2.04 -2.66
CA GLY A 30 15.37 3.15 -1.78
C GLY A 30 15.96 2.65 -0.47
N ARG A 31 15.76 3.42 0.60
CA ARG A 31 16.29 3.09 1.92
C ARG A 31 15.61 1.86 2.49
N GLY A 32 16.40 0.88 2.89
CA GLY A 32 15.90 -0.40 3.40
C GLY A 32 16.78 -0.98 4.51
N ILE A 33 16.38 -2.14 5.01
CA ILE A 33 17.11 -2.89 6.03
C ILE A 33 17.84 -4.06 5.38
N PHE A 34 19.10 -4.26 5.73
CA PHE A 34 20.00 -5.26 5.17
C PHE A 34 20.68 -6.08 6.27
N SER A 35 21.09 -7.29 5.91
CA SER A 35 21.87 -8.16 6.81
C SER A 35 23.31 -7.68 6.93
N VAL A 36 23.80 -7.43 8.16
CA VAL A 36 25.20 -7.02 8.40
C VAL A 36 26.17 -8.12 7.96
N ASN A 37 25.94 -9.33 8.46
CA ASN A 37 26.64 -10.55 8.09
C ASN A 37 25.65 -11.45 7.33
N PRO A 38 25.83 -11.67 6.02
CA PRO A 38 24.89 -12.44 5.22
C PRO A 38 24.87 -13.93 5.59
N SER A 39 25.85 -14.42 6.36
CA SER A 39 25.90 -15.80 6.87
C SER A 39 25.09 -16.02 8.16
N LEU A 40 24.60 -14.95 8.78
CA LEU A 40 23.79 -15.02 9.99
C LEU A 40 22.31 -14.72 9.69
N ARG A 41 21.42 -15.26 10.51
CA ARG A 41 20.00 -14.90 10.47
C ARG A 41 19.82 -13.45 10.86
N ALA A 42 18.82 -12.80 10.27
CA ALA A 42 18.43 -11.43 10.60
C ALA A 42 16.98 -11.41 11.07
N ARG A 43 16.71 -10.65 12.12
CA ARG A 43 15.38 -10.56 12.73
C ARG A 43 15.16 -9.20 13.38
N ILE A 44 13.97 -8.64 13.19
CA ILE A 44 13.48 -7.50 13.94
C ILE A 44 12.20 -7.90 14.69
N PHE A 45 12.07 -7.53 15.96
CA PHE A 45 10.82 -7.58 16.72
C PHE A 45 10.64 -6.27 17.48
N THR A 46 9.50 -5.64 17.27
CA THR A 46 9.10 -4.41 17.96
C THR A 46 7.98 -4.76 18.94
N PRO A 47 8.25 -4.73 20.26
CA PRO A 47 7.20 -4.93 21.26
C PRO A 47 6.16 -3.81 21.20
N SER A 48 4.93 -4.15 21.57
CA SER A 48 3.77 -3.26 21.53
C SER A 48 3.97 -1.95 22.29
N LYS A 49 4.75 -1.95 23.38
CA LYS A 49 5.09 -0.74 24.16
C LYS A 49 5.97 0.29 23.40
N LEU A 50 6.65 -0.13 22.32
CA LEU A 50 7.42 0.76 21.44
C LEU A 50 6.61 1.25 20.24
N MET A 51 5.38 0.76 20.05
CA MET A 51 4.53 1.16 18.94
C MET A 51 3.79 2.46 19.29
N ILE A 52 3.77 3.40 18.35
CA ILE A 52 3.14 4.71 18.56
C ILE A 52 1.88 4.79 17.70
N LYS A 53 0.73 5.08 18.30
CA LYS A 53 -0.50 5.27 17.52
C LYS A 53 -0.34 6.46 16.58
N LYS A 54 -0.80 6.29 15.34
CA LYS A 54 -0.74 7.32 14.29
C LYS A 54 -1.31 8.65 14.77
N ASP A 55 -2.45 8.58 15.47
CA ASP A 55 -3.21 9.75 15.89
C ASP A 55 -2.60 10.46 17.11
N ASP A 56 -1.60 9.85 17.75
CA ASP A 56 -0.83 10.43 18.85
C ASP A 56 0.40 11.22 18.35
N ILE A 57 0.65 11.21 17.03
CA ILE A 57 1.81 11.87 16.41
C ILE A 57 1.40 13.26 15.87
N TYR A 58 2.23 14.27 16.13
CA TYR A 58 2.08 15.63 15.60
C TYR A 58 3.41 16.15 15.03
N LEU A 59 3.34 17.30 14.35
CA LEU A 59 4.52 18.01 13.86
C LEU A 59 4.85 19.17 14.80
N GLU A 60 6.11 19.24 15.21
CA GLU A 60 6.71 20.34 15.97
C GLU A 60 8.01 20.73 15.26
N ASP A 61 8.12 21.96 14.77
CA ASP A 61 9.29 22.46 14.04
C ASP A 61 9.78 21.52 12.93
N ASN A 62 8.84 21.02 12.13
CA ASN A 62 9.08 20.06 11.04
C ASN A 62 9.65 18.69 11.50
N LYS A 63 9.46 18.34 12.77
CA LYS A 63 9.84 17.04 13.33
C LYS A 63 8.62 16.29 13.86
N LEU A 64 8.61 14.96 13.74
CA LEU A 64 7.53 14.15 14.28
C LEU A 64 7.71 13.94 15.78
N ARG A 65 6.66 14.22 16.55
CA ARG A 65 6.64 14.14 18.01
C ARG A 65 5.40 13.43 18.49
N ILE A 66 5.47 12.83 19.68
CA ILE A 66 4.31 12.27 20.37
C ILE A 66 3.63 13.39 21.16
N LYS A 67 2.32 13.56 21.01
CA LYS A 67 1.54 14.58 21.74
C LYS A 67 1.74 14.46 23.25
N LYS A 68 1.82 15.60 23.95
CA LYS A 68 2.16 15.67 25.39
C LYS A 68 1.08 15.07 26.30
N ASP A 69 -0.18 15.11 25.86
CA ASP A 69 -1.36 14.60 26.57
C ASP A 69 -1.53 13.07 26.50
N LYS A 70 -0.60 12.35 25.85
CA LYS A 70 -0.68 10.89 25.66
C LYS A 70 0.20 10.12 26.63
N GLU A 71 -0.25 8.93 27.02
CA GLU A 71 0.41 8.06 27.99
C GLU A 71 1.59 7.30 27.38
N TYR A 72 2.67 8.02 27.10
CA TYR A 72 3.98 7.44 26.76
C TYR A 72 5.01 8.00 27.73
N ASN A 73 5.82 7.12 28.31
CA ASN A 73 6.89 7.53 29.21
C ASN A 73 7.99 8.30 28.47
N GLN A 74 8.86 8.99 29.22
CA GLN A 74 9.90 9.84 28.63
C GLN A 74 10.92 9.06 27.81
N GLU A 75 11.24 7.82 28.19
CA GLU A 75 12.19 6.99 27.45
C GLU A 75 11.68 6.65 26.04
N ILE A 76 10.40 6.27 25.92
CA ILE A 76 9.75 5.99 24.63
C ILE A 76 9.70 7.24 23.76
N ARG A 77 9.41 8.41 24.37
CA ARG A 77 9.41 9.69 23.66
C ARG A 77 10.79 10.04 23.12
N ASN A 78 11.84 9.90 23.95
CA ASN A 78 13.21 10.16 23.55
C ASN A 78 13.64 9.21 22.41
N PHE A 79 13.35 7.92 22.55
CA PHE A 79 13.62 6.93 21.52
C PHE A 79 12.91 7.25 20.21
N PHE A 80 11.60 7.53 20.24
CA PHE A 80 10.82 7.84 19.05
C PHE A 80 11.33 9.11 18.36
N ASN A 81 11.64 10.16 19.12
CA ASN A 81 12.18 11.40 18.57
C ASN A 81 13.52 11.16 17.87
N PHE A 82 14.44 10.45 18.53
CA PHE A 82 15.74 10.12 17.95
C PHE A 82 15.60 9.27 16.68
N TYR A 83 14.74 8.25 16.71
CA TYR A 83 14.46 7.38 15.58
C TYR A 83 13.90 8.15 14.37
N GLN A 84 12.86 8.96 14.59
CA GLN A 84 12.23 9.72 13.53
C GLN A 84 13.16 10.78 12.94
N ASP A 85 13.91 11.49 13.79
CA ASP A 85 14.81 12.56 13.35
C ASP A 85 15.98 12.01 12.50
N ASN A 86 16.50 10.82 12.82
CA ASN A 86 17.75 10.34 12.23
C ASN A 86 17.62 9.20 11.21
N PHE A 87 16.53 8.41 11.22
CA PHE A 87 16.44 7.17 10.41
C PHE A 87 15.15 6.99 9.62
N SER A 88 14.09 7.71 10.00
CA SER A 88 12.78 7.63 9.34
C SER A 88 12.42 8.98 8.71
N TRP A 89 11.58 9.80 9.36
CA TRP A 89 11.12 11.09 8.86
C TRP A 89 12.25 12.04 8.41
N GLY A 90 13.20 12.35 9.29
CA GLY A 90 14.27 13.34 9.06
C GLY A 90 15.45 12.83 8.23
N SER A 91 15.44 11.56 7.85
CA SER A 91 16.52 10.91 7.09
C SER A 91 16.18 10.75 5.61
N GLY A 92 15.39 11.65 5.00
CA GLY A 92 14.91 11.51 3.61
C GLY A 92 13.46 11.02 3.50
N GLY A 93 12.86 10.53 4.58
CA GLY A 93 11.49 9.99 4.55
C GLY A 93 10.44 11.07 4.24
N LYS A 94 10.62 12.27 4.81
CA LYS A 94 9.82 13.45 4.48
C LYS A 94 10.02 13.84 3.02
N GLU A 95 11.27 13.94 2.58
CA GLU A 95 11.67 14.43 1.26
C GLU A 95 11.07 13.56 0.14
N THR A 96 11.19 12.24 0.25
CA THR A 96 10.57 11.31 -0.71
C THR A 96 9.04 11.44 -0.73
N THR A 97 8.42 11.58 0.44
CA THR A 97 6.96 11.76 0.53
C THR A 97 6.54 13.08 -0.11
N GLU A 98 7.27 14.15 0.15
CA GLU A 98 7.00 15.46 -0.41
C GLU A 98 7.17 15.48 -1.93
N LEU A 99 8.22 14.88 -2.48
CA LEU A 99 8.42 14.76 -3.93
C LEU A 99 7.24 14.03 -4.60
N PHE A 100 6.76 12.95 -3.99
CA PHE A 100 5.60 12.21 -4.50
C PHE A 100 4.33 13.08 -4.47
N GLU A 101 4.01 13.72 -3.35
CA GLU A 101 2.81 14.56 -3.24
C GLU A 101 2.88 15.79 -4.15
N ARG A 102 4.06 16.41 -4.31
CA ARG A 102 4.27 17.50 -5.28
C ARG A 102 4.00 17.01 -6.70
N GLY A 103 4.48 15.84 -7.08
CA GLY A 103 4.19 15.26 -8.39
C GLY A 103 2.70 15.03 -8.63
N LEU A 104 1.96 14.53 -7.63
CA LEU A 104 0.50 14.42 -7.70
C LEU A 104 -0.19 15.79 -7.85
N SER A 105 0.32 16.83 -7.21
CA SER A 105 -0.26 18.18 -7.26
C SER A 105 -0.21 18.79 -8.66
N LEU A 106 0.74 18.34 -9.48
CA LEU A 106 0.92 18.76 -10.87
C LEU A 106 -0.03 18.07 -11.85
N PHE A 107 -0.85 17.11 -11.40
CA PHE A 107 -1.83 16.47 -12.27
C PHE A 107 -2.84 17.48 -12.80
N ASN A 108 -3.11 17.41 -14.11
CA ASN A 108 -4.11 18.25 -14.75
C ASN A 108 -5.53 17.84 -14.29
N SER A 109 -6.53 18.72 -14.49
CA SER A 109 -7.89 18.48 -14.01
C SER A 109 -8.52 17.21 -14.59
N ASN A 110 -8.26 16.88 -15.86
CA ASN A 110 -8.79 15.66 -16.49
C ASN A 110 -8.26 14.40 -15.80
N LEU A 111 -6.95 14.36 -15.56
CA LEU A 111 -6.30 13.26 -14.86
C LEU A 111 -6.82 13.12 -13.44
N LYS A 112 -6.95 14.23 -12.69
CA LYS A 112 -7.52 14.21 -11.34
C LYS A 112 -8.93 13.64 -11.33
N GLU A 113 -9.79 14.04 -12.27
CA GLU A 113 -11.14 13.51 -12.40
C GLU A 113 -11.16 12.01 -12.77
N LEU A 114 -10.29 11.57 -13.67
CA LEU A 114 -10.15 10.14 -13.99
C LEU A 114 -9.70 9.33 -12.77
N ILE A 115 -8.71 9.80 -12.02
CA ILE A 115 -8.21 9.15 -10.81
C ILE A 115 -9.29 9.13 -9.71
N LYS A 116 -9.99 10.23 -9.49
CA LYS A 116 -11.11 10.31 -8.54
C LYS A 116 -12.20 9.30 -8.88
N LYS A 117 -12.58 9.24 -10.16
CA LYS A 117 -13.65 8.35 -10.62
C LYS A 117 -13.26 6.88 -10.59
N TYR A 118 -12.03 6.53 -10.96
CA TYR A 118 -11.66 5.14 -11.26
C TYR A 118 -10.59 4.52 -10.36
N ALA A 119 -9.77 5.33 -9.69
CA ALA A 119 -8.86 4.88 -8.64
C ALA A 119 -9.42 5.14 -7.23
N LEU A 120 -10.58 5.82 -7.13
CA LEU A 120 -11.23 6.21 -5.87
C LEU A 120 -10.36 7.10 -4.97
N VAL A 121 -9.46 7.88 -5.59
CA VAL A 121 -8.59 8.81 -4.87
C VAL A 121 -8.91 10.23 -5.30
N ASP A 122 -9.48 11.00 -4.37
CA ASP A 122 -9.67 12.44 -4.57
C ASP A 122 -8.37 13.18 -4.19
N ILE A 123 -7.60 13.60 -5.19
CA ILE A 123 -6.31 14.28 -4.99
C ILE A 123 -6.51 15.65 -4.33
N ASP A 124 -7.57 16.37 -4.66
CA ASP A 124 -7.81 17.70 -4.10
C ASP A 124 -8.22 17.60 -2.63
N GLU A 125 -9.05 16.62 -2.25
CA GLU A 125 -9.33 16.35 -0.83
C GLU A 125 -8.11 15.77 -0.09
N ARG A 126 -7.27 14.95 -0.76
CA ARG A 126 -5.99 14.47 -0.20
C ARG A 126 -5.06 15.63 0.16
N HIS A 127 -5.01 16.68 -0.67
CA HIS A 127 -4.15 17.86 -0.52
C HIS A 127 -4.76 18.99 0.30
N LYS A 128 -5.92 18.75 0.93
CA LYS A 128 -6.58 19.74 1.79
C LYS A 128 -5.81 20.02 3.08
N GLY A 129 -5.72 21.30 3.44
CA GLY A 129 -5.04 21.78 4.64
C GLY A 129 -3.64 22.32 4.33
N THR A 130 -2.78 22.40 5.36
CA THR A 130 -1.41 22.88 5.17
C THR A 130 -0.54 21.81 4.52
N TRP A 131 0.41 22.21 3.68
CA TRP A 131 1.31 21.30 2.96
C TRP A 131 2.06 20.34 3.91
N ASN A 132 2.55 20.86 5.04
CA ASN A 132 3.19 20.04 6.07
C ASN A 132 2.26 18.96 6.64
N ASN A 133 0.96 19.25 6.80
CA ASN A 133 -0.01 18.26 7.27
C ASN A 133 -0.32 17.21 6.20
N VAL A 134 -0.36 17.60 4.91
CA VAL A 134 -0.50 16.68 3.78
C VAL A 134 0.66 15.67 3.77
N ILE A 135 1.91 16.16 3.82
CA ILE A 135 3.11 15.32 3.85
C ILE A 135 3.09 14.40 5.07
N LYS A 136 2.85 14.94 6.28
CA LYS A 136 2.76 14.13 7.50
C LYS A 136 1.73 13.02 7.38
N LYS A 137 0.52 13.35 6.92
CA LYS A 137 -0.58 12.40 6.77
C LYS A 137 -0.18 11.28 5.82
N GLN A 138 0.39 11.61 4.67
CA GLN A 138 0.83 10.59 3.72
C GLN A 138 1.97 9.75 4.27
N PHE A 139 3.00 10.38 4.83
CA PHE A 139 4.17 9.70 5.37
C PHE A 139 3.76 8.63 6.38
N LEU A 140 2.87 8.98 7.30
CA LEU A 140 2.35 8.07 8.32
C LEU A 140 1.45 7.00 7.70
N ASN A 141 0.53 7.36 6.80
CA ASN A 141 -0.36 6.38 6.16
C ASN A 141 0.40 5.30 5.40
N ALA A 142 1.52 5.63 4.76
CA ALA A 142 2.35 4.70 4.02
C ALA A 142 3.14 3.71 4.91
N ARG A 143 3.27 4.00 6.22
CA ARG A 143 4.19 3.31 7.17
C ARG A 143 3.50 2.71 8.39
N VAL A 144 2.20 2.93 8.56
CA VAL A 144 1.47 2.38 9.70
C VAL A 144 1.08 0.92 9.48
N PHE A 145 1.09 0.16 10.56
CA PHE A 145 0.63 -1.21 10.64
C PHE A 145 -0.71 -1.24 11.37
N LYS A 146 -1.55 -2.23 11.04
CA LYS A 146 -2.69 -2.57 11.86
C LYS A 146 -2.22 -3.45 13.02
N PHE A 147 -2.42 -2.99 14.24
CA PHE A 147 -2.13 -3.75 15.45
C PHE A 147 -3.32 -3.62 16.40
N LYS A 148 -3.97 -4.76 16.69
CA LYS A 148 -5.29 -4.78 17.37
C LYS A 148 -6.25 -3.85 16.59
N ASN A 149 -6.96 -2.96 17.29
CA ASN A 149 -7.91 -2.02 16.69
C ASN A 149 -7.29 -0.65 16.37
N SER A 150 -5.97 -0.56 16.18
CA SER A 150 -5.26 0.71 15.97
C SER A 150 -4.32 0.67 14.78
N SER A 151 -4.10 1.84 14.17
CA SER A 151 -3.02 2.07 13.21
C SER A 151 -1.82 2.65 13.95
N VAL A 152 -0.69 1.96 13.90
CA VAL A 152 0.51 2.29 14.70
C VAL A 152 1.75 2.35 13.82
N VAL A 153 2.68 3.24 14.16
CA VAL A 153 4.05 3.20 13.65
C VAL A 153 4.79 2.12 14.45
N VAL A 154 5.53 1.26 13.74
CA VAL A 154 6.29 0.15 14.30
C VAL A 154 7.78 0.42 14.03
N PRO A 155 8.51 1.07 14.95
CA PRO A 155 9.90 1.46 14.73
C PRO A 155 10.77 0.30 14.24
N ILE A 156 11.70 0.61 13.34
CA ILE A 156 12.62 -0.31 12.63
C ILE A 156 11.92 -1.28 11.67
N VAL A 157 10.81 -1.91 12.05
CA VAL A 157 10.04 -2.80 11.16
C VAL A 157 9.48 -2.03 9.96
N GLU A 158 9.01 -0.79 10.17
CA GLU A 158 8.46 0.05 9.08
C GLU A 158 9.48 0.44 8.00
N LEU A 159 10.79 0.33 8.30
CA LEU A 159 11.89 0.57 7.35
C LEU A 159 12.16 -0.62 6.42
N VAL A 160 11.55 -1.78 6.67
CA VAL A 160 11.72 -2.97 5.84
C VAL A 160 10.86 -2.80 4.58
N ASN A 161 11.46 -2.91 3.40
CA ASN A 161 10.77 -2.63 2.13
C ASN A 161 9.83 -3.75 1.68
N HIS A 162 8.93 -3.38 0.76
CA HIS A 162 7.98 -4.30 0.17
C HIS A 162 8.59 -5.18 -0.92
N LYS A 163 8.21 -6.47 -0.95
CA LYS A 163 8.31 -7.29 -2.16
C LYS A 163 7.18 -8.32 -2.19
N VAL A 164 6.53 -8.45 -3.36
CA VAL A 164 5.35 -9.30 -3.57
C VAL A 164 5.56 -10.75 -3.12
N ARG A 165 6.72 -11.34 -3.45
CA ARG A 165 7.06 -12.74 -3.13
C ARG A 165 7.89 -12.91 -1.85
N SER A 166 7.78 -11.96 -0.92
CA SER A 166 8.38 -12.08 0.41
C SER A 166 7.37 -12.53 1.45
N PHE A 167 7.86 -13.12 2.53
CA PHE A 167 7.02 -13.47 3.68
C PHE A 167 6.36 -12.23 4.29
N PRO A 168 5.11 -12.33 4.79
CA PRO A 168 4.48 -11.24 5.52
C PRO A 168 5.16 -11.03 6.89
N PHE A 169 4.96 -9.86 7.48
CA PHE A 169 5.30 -9.65 8.89
C PHE A 169 4.43 -10.53 9.80
N ILE A 170 4.94 -10.83 10.99
CA ILE A 170 4.27 -11.67 12.00
C ILE A 170 3.73 -10.75 13.08
N THR A 171 2.43 -10.86 13.37
CA THR A 171 1.79 -10.11 14.45
C THR A 171 1.36 -11.07 15.55
N ASN A 172 1.65 -10.73 16.80
CA ASN A 172 1.14 -11.44 17.98
C ASN A 172 0.67 -10.43 19.05
N LYS A 173 0.21 -10.92 20.20
CA LYS A 173 -0.30 -10.06 21.28
C LYS A 173 0.75 -9.09 21.85
N ASP A 174 2.02 -9.46 21.75
CA ASP A 174 3.15 -8.80 22.38
C ASP A 174 3.84 -7.79 21.44
N GLY A 175 3.71 -7.95 20.12
CA GLY A 175 4.28 -7.02 19.14
C GLY A 175 4.20 -7.51 17.69
N ILE A 176 5.04 -6.90 16.85
CA ILE A 176 5.19 -7.22 15.43
C ILE A 176 6.64 -7.56 15.16
N SER A 177 6.90 -8.64 14.41
CA SER A 177 8.24 -8.98 13.95
C SER A 177 8.30 -9.15 12.44
N THR A 178 9.50 -8.97 11.92
CA THR A 178 9.83 -9.58 10.63
C THR A 178 9.81 -11.11 10.74
N PRO A 179 9.69 -11.82 9.61
CA PRO A 179 10.10 -13.22 9.53
C PRO A 179 11.51 -13.41 10.11
N ASN A 180 11.78 -14.63 10.59
CA ASN A 180 13.14 -15.04 10.93
C ASN A 180 13.86 -15.35 9.61
N TYR A 181 14.51 -14.36 9.01
CA TYR A 181 15.14 -14.55 7.71
C TYR A 181 16.33 -15.52 7.86
N PRO A 182 16.49 -16.47 6.93
CA PRO A 182 17.73 -17.24 6.84
C PRO A 182 18.90 -16.31 6.55
N ALA A 183 20.11 -16.87 6.58
CA ALA A 183 21.30 -16.24 6.01
C ALA A 183 20.98 -15.75 4.58
N VAL A 184 20.88 -14.43 4.41
CA VAL A 184 20.54 -13.79 3.13
C VAL A 184 21.58 -12.71 2.83
N ASN A 185 22.16 -12.80 1.64
CA ASN A 185 22.98 -11.72 1.10
C ASN A 185 22.07 -10.69 0.44
N GLY A 186 21.51 -9.79 1.24
CA GLY A 186 20.69 -8.72 0.70
C GLY A 186 19.79 -8.04 1.70
N GLU A 187 18.80 -7.37 1.12
CA GLU A 187 17.77 -6.60 1.80
C GLU A 187 16.73 -7.53 2.43
N LEU A 188 16.36 -7.25 3.68
CA LEU A 188 15.19 -7.81 4.31
C LEU A 188 13.95 -7.16 3.69
N ARG A 189 13.00 -7.98 3.25
CA ARG A 189 11.78 -7.52 2.57
C ARG A 189 10.56 -8.30 3.03
N HIS A 190 9.40 -7.65 3.11
CA HIS A 190 8.14 -8.28 3.50
C HIS A 190 7.02 -7.98 2.51
N SER A 191 6.03 -8.87 2.44
CA SER A 191 4.79 -8.56 1.73
C SER A 191 3.87 -7.76 2.65
N TYR A 192 3.51 -6.53 2.24
CA TYR A 192 2.75 -5.60 3.08
C TYR A 192 1.27 -5.99 3.12
N SER A 193 0.72 -6.31 1.96
CA SER A 193 -0.70 -6.57 1.72
C SER A 193 -0.90 -7.03 0.28
N ARG A 194 -1.99 -7.75 0.01
CA ARG A 194 -2.43 -8.14 -1.34
C ARG A 194 -3.34 -7.03 -1.91
N ILE A 195 -2.76 -6.07 -2.62
CA ILE A 195 -3.47 -4.94 -3.25
C ILE A 195 -3.02 -4.78 -4.70
N SER A 196 -3.75 -4.01 -5.52
CA SER A 196 -3.33 -3.74 -6.90
C SER A 196 -2.11 -2.81 -6.96
N PRO A 197 -1.35 -2.81 -8.08
CA PRO A 197 -0.30 -1.81 -8.31
C PRO A 197 -0.83 -0.39 -8.16
N LEU A 198 -2.02 -0.09 -8.71
CA LEU A 198 -2.69 1.22 -8.59
C LEU A 198 -2.94 1.63 -7.15
N SER A 199 -3.45 0.70 -6.33
CA SER A 199 -3.67 0.95 -4.92
C SER A 199 -2.33 1.25 -4.22
N ARG A 200 -1.30 0.43 -4.49
CA ARG A 200 0.01 0.61 -3.85
C ARG A 200 0.64 1.97 -4.18
N PHE A 201 0.52 2.38 -5.44
CA PHE A 201 0.99 3.69 -5.88
C PHE A 201 0.36 4.82 -5.08
N PHE A 202 -0.96 4.85 -4.91
CA PHE A 202 -1.61 5.93 -4.17
C PHE A 202 -1.46 5.83 -2.64
N TYR A 203 -1.45 4.63 -2.08
CA TYR A 203 -1.37 4.44 -0.63
C TYR A 203 0.06 4.54 -0.10
N GLN A 204 1.04 3.92 -0.76
CA GLN A 204 2.44 3.89 -0.31
C GLN A 204 3.40 4.75 -1.14
N GLY A 205 2.98 5.29 -2.29
CA GLY A 205 3.78 6.24 -3.06
C GLY A 205 4.82 5.62 -3.98
N PHE A 206 4.70 4.33 -4.31
CA PHE A 206 5.64 3.65 -5.22
C PHE A 206 4.95 2.60 -6.09
N PHE A 207 5.56 2.29 -7.24
CA PHE A 207 5.13 1.20 -8.11
C PHE A 207 5.75 -0.13 -7.69
N SER A 208 4.91 -1.17 -7.65
CA SER A 208 5.36 -2.56 -7.55
C SER A 208 4.54 -3.43 -8.49
N GLU A 209 5.16 -4.47 -9.02
CA GLU A 209 4.56 -5.46 -9.91
C GLU A 209 3.72 -6.46 -9.10
N GLU A 210 2.66 -5.96 -8.47
CA GLU A 210 1.70 -6.79 -7.72
C GLU A 210 1.07 -7.84 -8.63
N SER A 211 0.78 -9.01 -8.07
CA SER A 211 0.27 -10.13 -8.87
C SER A 211 -1.17 -9.96 -9.30
N ILE A 212 -1.99 -9.24 -8.51
CA ILE A 212 -3.44 -9.15 -8.69
C ILE A 212 -3.87 -7.75 -9.13
N ILE A 213 -4.82 -7.68 -10.05
CA ILE A 213 -5.46 -6.44 -10.51
C ILE A 213 -6.94 -6.52 -10.25
N PHE A 214 -7.47 -5.44 -9.69
CA PHE A 214 -8.91 -5.27 -9.48
C PHE A 214 -9.51 -4.40 -10.59
N SER A 215 -10.77 -4.71 -10.90
CA SER A 215 -11.60 -3.87 -11.74
C SER A 215 -11.73 -2.48 -11.15
N ILE A 216 -11.75 -1.47 -12.01
CA ILE A 216 -12.18 -0.13 -11.63
C ILE A 216 -13.66 -0.13 -11.19
N PRO A 217 -14.11 0.91 -10.48
CA PRO A 217 -15.53 1.14 -10.23
C PRO A 217 -16.33 1.11 -11.53
N LEU A 218 -17.36 0.26 -11.57
CA LEU A 218 -18.22 0.12 -12.74
C LEU A 218 -19.66 -0.21 -12.35
N SER A 219 -20.55 0.03 -13.28
CA SER A 219 -21.98 -0.20 -13.15
C SER A 219 -22.49 -0.71 -14.49
N ILE A 220 -23.07 -1.90 -14.49
CA ILE A 220 -23.55 -2.56 -15.72
C ILE A 220 -24.96 -3.07 -15.51
N ASN A 221 -25.81 -2.84 -16.52
CA ASN A 221 -27.15 -3.39 -16.60
C ASN A 221 -27.14 -4.64 -17.48
N ILE A 222 -27.83 -5.67 -17.02
CA ILE A 222 -28.17 -6.85 -17.82
C ILE A 222 -29.66 -6.73 -18.12
N GLU A 223 -29.98 -6.06 -19.23
CA GLU A 223 -31.34 -5.60 -19.56
C GLU A 223 -32.34 -6.76 -19.60
N ASP A 224 -31.99 -7.87 -20.23
CA ASP A 224 -32.83 -9.07 -20.35
C ASP A 224 -33.26 -9.67 -19.00
N LEU A 225 -32.47 -9.43 -17.94
CA LEU A 225 -32.75 -9.92 -16.59
C LEU A 225 -33.25 -8.79 -15.66
N GLY A 226 -33.15 -7.53 -16.11
CA GLY A 226 -33.35 -6.33 -15.29
C GLY A 226 -32.37 -6.24 -14.12
N ILE A 227 -31.21 -6.89 -14.21
CA ILE A 227 -30.21 -6.94 -13.13
C ILE A 227 -29.23 -5.79 -13.28
N HIS A 228 -28.89 -5.17 -12.15
CA HIS A 228 -27.91 -4.09 -12.08
C HIS A 228 -26.73 -4.52 -11.22
N ILE A 229 -25.55 -4.69 -11.83
CA ILE A 229 -24.30 -5.03 -11.15
C ILE A 229 -23.49 -3.77 -10.93
N VAL A 230 -23.16 -3.48 -9.67
CA VAL A 230 -22.27 -2.39 -9.28
C VAL A 230 -21.02 -2.99 -8.66
N CYS A 231 -19.85 -2.72 -9.23
CA CYS A 231 -18.57 -3.01 -8.60
C CYS A 231 -18.01 -1.71 -8.04
N LYS A 232 -17.69 -1.70 -6.73
CA LYS A 232 -17.04 -0.55 -6.09
C LYS A 232 -15.57 -0.42 -6.50
N GLY A 233 -14.96 -1.44 -7.08
CA GLY A 233 -13.57 -1.41 -7.55
C GLY A 233 -12.51 -1.39 -6.44
N MET A 234 -12.87 -1.83 -5.23
CA MET A 234 -11.95 -1.93 -4.09
C MET A 234 -11.10 -3.20 -4.19
N SER A 235 -9.94 -3.19 -3.53
CA SER A 235 -9.21 -4.44 -3.25
C SER A 235 -10.00 -5.29 -2.24
N ILE A 236 -9.94 -6.61 -2.38
CA ILE A 236 -10.53 -7.56 -1.43
C ILE A 236 -9.47 -8.04 -0.44
N ASN A 237 -9.84 -8.17 0.84
CA ASN A 237 -8.89 -8.48 1.92
C ASN A 237 -8.60 -9.98 2.08
N ASP A 238 -9.46 -10.83 1.55
CA ASP A 238 -9.39 -12.28 1.58
C ASP A 238 -10.06 -12.85 0.32
N ASP A 239 -10.04 -14.17 0.17
CA ASP A 239 -10.70 -14.85 -0.95
C ASP A 239 -12.24 -14.91 -0.78
N SER A 240 -12.80 -14.28 0.26
CA SER A 240 -14.24 -14.27 0.49
C SER A 240 -14.92 -13.20 -0.37
N MET A 241 -15.73 -13.66 -1.31
CA MET A 241 -16.51 -12.76 -2.13
C MET A 241 -17.71 -12.21 -1.37
N LYS A 242 -17.62 -10.93 -1.01
CA LYS A 242 -18.72 -10.17 -0.42
C LYS A 242 -19.63 -9.64 -1.52
N ILE A 243 -20.84 -10.19 -1.56
CA ILE A 243 -21.93 -9.73 -2.42
C ILE A 243 -23.06 -9.22 -1.53
N GLU A 244 -23.45 -7.97 -1.73
CA GLU A 244 -24.70 -7.44 -1.18
C GLU A 244 -25.78 -7.48 -2.27
N ARG A 245 -26.97 -7.99 -1.92
CA ARG A 245 -28.13 -8.02 -2.83
C ARG A 245 -29.25 -7.15 -2.27
N SER A 246 -29.75 -6.24 -3.09
CA SER A 246 -30.93 -5.44 -2.80
C SER A 246 -31.88 -5.51 -4.00
N GLY A 247 -32.84 -6.43 -3.95
CA GLY A 247 -33.72 -6.74 -5.08
C GLY A 247 -32.93 -7.21 -6.31
N LYS A 248 -33.02 -6.45 -7.41
CA LYS A 248 -32.28 -6.69 -8.67
C LYS A 248 -30.90 -6.02 -8.74
N LYS A 249 -30.50 -5.33 -7.66
CA LYS A 249 -29.18 -4.72 -7.55
C LYS A 249 -28.22 -5.65 -6.83
N ILE A 250 -27.08 -5.92 -7.46
CA ILE A 250 -25.95 -6.69 -6.93
C ILE A 250 -24.80 -5.72 -6.73
N ILE A 251 -24.22 -5.72 -5.54
CA ILE A 251 -23.11 -4.84 -5.19
C ILE A 251 -21.91 -5.70 -4.82
N LEU A 252 -20.81 -5.51 -5.55
CA LEU A 252 -19.52 -6.14 -5.33
C LEU A 252 -18.57 -5.11 -4.70
N GLU A 253 -17.86 -5.49 -3.63
CA GLU A 253 -16.78 -4.63 -3.11
C GLU A 253 -15.65 -4.49 -4.15
N GLY A 254 -15.25 -5.59 -4.76
CA GLY A 254 -14.19 -5.64 -5.77
C GLY A 254 -14.34 -6.85 -6.68
N LEU A 255 -13.70 -6.79 -7.85
CA LEU A 255 -13.68 -7.87 -8.83
C LEU A 255 -12.23 -8.06 -9.31
N PRO A 256 -11.55 -9.19 -9.01
CA PRO A 256 -10.29 -9.53 -9.64
C PRO A 256 -10.46 -9.66 -11.16
N ILE A 257 -9.62 -8.98 -11.93
CA ILE A 257 -9.63 -9.02 -13.40
C ILE A 257 -8.32 -9.53 -14.01
N ALA A 258 -7.30 -9.76 -13.18
CA ALA A 258 -6.10 -10.52 -13.51
C ALA A 258 -5.43 -10.99 -12.21
N ASP A 259 -4.84 -12.19 -12.21
CA ASP A 259 -3.88 -12.60 -11.18
C ASP A 259 -2.78 -13.46 -11.82
N VAL A 260 -1.52 -13.02 -11.72
CA VAL A 260 -0.35 -13.75 -12.24
C VAL A 260 -0.22 -15.13 -11.61
N ASN A 261 -0.57 -15.26 -10.32
CA ASN A 261 -0.45 -16.54 -9.62
C ASN A 261 -1.64 -17.47 -9.90
N HIS A 262 -2.79 -16.90 -10.27
CA HIS A 262 -4.03 -17.63 -10.53
C HIS A 262 -4.73 -17.09 -11.79
N PRO A 263 -4.26 -17.43 -13.01
CA PRO A 263 -4.80 -16.85 -14.25
C PRO A 263 -6.29 -17.11 -14.50
N ARG A 264 -6.87 -18.15 -13.90
CA ARG A 264 -8.31 -18.44 -13.99
C ARG A 264 -9.17 -17.68 -12.98
N LEU A 265 -8.54 -17.00 -12.01
CA LEU A 265 -9.25 -16.33 -10.92
C LEU A 265 -10.36 -15.39 -11.41
N PRO A 266 -10.17 -14.53 -12.44
CA PRO A 266 -11.25 -13.66 -12.91
C PRO A 266 -12.50 -14.43 -13.36
N TYR A 267 -12.30 -15.54 -14.06
CA TYR A 267 -13.39 -16.39 -14.56
C TYR A 267 -14.08 -17.14 -13.41
N GLU A 268 -13.30 -17.73 -12.51
CA GLU A 268 -13.84 -18.44 -11.34
C GLU A 268 -14.64 -17.51 -10.43
N TYR A 269 -14.15 -16.28 -10.24
CA TYR A 269 -14.84 -15.25 -9.45
C TYR A 269 -16.13 -14.82 -10.13
N PHE A 270 -16.09 -14.60 -11.46
CA PHE A 270 -17.26 -14.23 -12.23
C PHE A 270 -18.32 -15.35 -12.21
N ASP A 271 -17.93 -16.60 -12.41
CA ASP A 271 -18.82 -17.78 -12.32
C ASP A 271 -19.47 -17.90 -10.93
N GLU A 272 -18.73 -17.61 -9.86
CA GLU A 272 -19.28 -17.60 -8.51
C GLU A 272 -20.28 -16.44 -8.31
N ILE A 273 -20.04 -15.25 -8.90
CA ILE A 273 -21.04 -14.17 -8.92
C ILE A 273 -22.32 -14.66 -9.59
N LEU A 274 -22.20 -15.29 -10.77
CA LEU A 274 -23.34 -15.82 -11.54
C LEU A 274 -24.13 -16.88 -10.76
N ARG A 275 -23.42 -17.79 -10.08
CA ARG A 275 -24.04 -18.80 -9.21
C ARG A 275 -24.81 -18.18 -8.05
N LYS A 276 -24.23 -17.19 -7.36
CA LYS A 276 -24.88 -16.54 -6.20
C LYS A 276 -26.09 -15.68 -6.56
N ILE A 277 -26.28 -15.36 -7.84
CA ILE A 277 -27.40 -14.54 -8.29
C ILE A 277 -28.49 -15.37 -8.97
N ASP A 278 -28.37 -16.71 -8.96
CA ASP A 278 -29.30 -17.68 -9.55
C ASP A 278 -29.48 -17.54 -11.08
N HIS A 279 -28.44 -17.09 -11.79
CA HIS A 279 -28.52 -16.83 -13.24
C HIS A 279 -27.37 -17.46 -14.01
N ILE A 280 -27.65 -18.60 -14.66
CA ILE A 280 -26.69 -19.44 -15.39
C ILE A 280 -26.47 -18.96 -16.85
N ASN A 281 -27.32 -18.08 -17.37
CA ASN A 281 -27.34 -17.70 -18.80
C ASN A 281 -26.75 -16.30 -19.11
N ILE A 282 -25.84 -15.78 -18.28
CA ILE A 282 -25.15 -14.52 -18.63
C ILE A 282 -24.04 -14.85 -19.65
N PRO A 283 -24.00 -14.18 -20.82
CA PRO A 283 -22.99 -14.45 -21.83
C PRO A 283 -21.57 -14.29 -21.28
N GLN A 284 -20.67 -15.23 -21.61
CA GLN A 284 -19.24 -15.13 -21.27
C GLN A 284 -18.58 -13.86 -21.84
N ASP A 285 -19.16 -13.28 -22.90
CA ASP A 285 -18.71 -12.01 -23.48
C ASP A 285 -18.77 -10.82 -22.49
N PHE A 286 -19.51 -10.97 -21.39
CA PHE A 286 -19.69 -9.90 -20.41
C PHE A 286 -18.40 -9.61 -19.63
N LEU A 287 -17.67 -10.66 -19.24
CA LEU A 287 -16.37 -10.51 -18.59
C LEU A 287 -15.36 -9.87 -19.55
N LEU A 288 -15.41 -10.22 -20.84
CA LEU A 288 -14.58 -9.58 -21.89
C LEU A 288 -14.90 -8.08 -22.02
N LYS A 289 -16.18 -7.69 -21.97
CA LYS A 289 -16.57 -6.26 -21.95
C LYS A 289 -16.01 -5.54 -20.72
N ILE A 290 -15.98 -6.19 -19.56
CA ILE A 290 -15.36 -5.65 -18.33
C ILE A 290 -13.85 -5.44 -18.55
N PHE A 291 -13.14 -6.41 -19.14
CA PHE A 291 -11.72 -6.28 -19.44
C PHE A 291 -11.45 -5.13 -20.41
N GLN A 292 -12.21 -5.04 -21.50
CA GLN A 292 -12.07 -3.97 -22.49
C GLN A 292 -12.33 -2.58 -21.89
N LEU A 293 -13.34 -2.44 -21.04
CA LEU A 293 -13.61 -1.20 -20.31
C LEU A 293 -12.42 -0.80 -19.41
N ASN A 294 -11.90 -1.76 -18.66
CA ASN A 294 -10.76 -1.55 -17.77
C ASN A 294 -9.49 -1.13 -18.52
N ILE A 295 -9.22 -1.75 -19.67
CA ILE A 295 -8.09 -1.37 -20.55
C ILE A 295 -8.31 0.03 -21.13
N SER A 296 -9.51 0.32 -21.65
CA SER A 296 -9.84 1.62 -22.24
C SER A 296 -9.62 2.77 -21.25
N ILE A 297 -10.06 2.60 -20.00
CA ILE A 297 -9.91 3.64 -18.97
C ILE A 297 -8.45 3.81 -18.54
N ARG A 298 -7.67 2.73 -18.41
CA ARG A 298 -6.23 2.81 -18.14
C ARG A 298 -5.48 3.52 -19.28
N ASN A 299 -5.86 3.30 -20.53
CA ASN A 299 -5.32 4.04 -21.67
C ASN A 299 -5.65 5.54 -21.60
N LYS A 300 -6.85 5.92 -21.16
CA LYS A 300 -7.18 7.35 -20.91
C LYS A 300 -6.27 7.95 -19.85
N VAL A 301 -6.03 7.24 -18.75
CA VAL A 301 -5.09 7.67 -17.70
C VAL A 301 -3.67 7.82 -18.24
N ILE A 302 -3.19 6.89 -19.06
CA ILE A 302 -1.87 6.99 -19.72
C ILE A 302 -1.78 8.24 -20.58
N ASN A 303 -2.79 8.50 -21.42
CA ASN A 303 -2.79 9.64 -22.33
C ASN A 303 -2.71 10.96 -21.57
N GLU A 304 -3.51 11.11 -20.52
CA GLU A 304 -3.49 12.31 -19.66
C GLU A 304 -2.20 12.43 -18.84
N SER A 305 -1.65 11.31 -18.34
CA SER A 305 -0.40 11.32 -17.57
C SER A 305 0.80 11.76 -18.41
N LYS A 306 0.84 11.38 -19.70
CA LYS A 306 1.91 11.76 -20.63
C LYS A 306 1.95 13.24 -20.98
N LEU A 307 0.88 13.99 -20.69
CA LEU A 307 0.85 15.45 -20.90
C LEU A 307 1.63 16.23 -19.83
N ILE A 308 2.16 15.54 -18.81
CA ILE A 308 2.75 16.15 -17.62
C ILE A 308 4.12 15.53 -17.40
N ASP A 309 5.19 16.31 -17.62
CA ASP A 309 6.56 15.82 -17.40
C ASP A 309 6.97 15.92 -15.93
N ASN A 310 6.69 14.86 -15.19
CA ASN A 310 7.23 14.64 -13.86
C ASN A 310 7.36 13.13 -13.56
N GLU A 311 8.20 12.78 -12.60
CA GLU A 311 8.48 11.37 -12.27
C GLU A 311 7.25 10.59 -11.78
N VAL A 312 6.32 11.24 -11.07
CA VAL A 312 5.09 10.60 -10.58
C VAL A 312 4.17 10.22 -11.75
N SER A 313 4.05 11.08 -12.76
CA SER A 313 3.33 10.78 -14.01
C SER A 313 3.99 9.65 -14.82
N LYS A 314 5.33 9.60 -14.85
CA LYS A 314 6.07 8.51 -15.53
C LYS A 314 5.85 7.17 -14.83
N ILE A 315 5.89 7.15 -13.49
CA ILE A 315 5.60 5.96 -12.69
C ILE A 315 4.14 5.51 -12.90
N LEU A 316 3.17 6.43 -12.87
CA LEU A 316 1.76 6.13 -13.14
C LEU A 316 1.57 5.53 -14.53
N THR A 317 2.24 6.09 -15.54
CA THR A 317 2.22 5.55 -16.92
C THR A 317 2.78 4.14 -16.99
N LYS A 318 3.94 3.89 -16.39
CA LYS A 318 4.56 2.56 -16.32
C LYS A 318 3.63 1.54 -15.65
N LEU A 319 3.02 1.92 -14.54
CA LEU A 319 2.06 1.12 -13.80
C LEU A 319 0.82 0.78 -14.64
N MET A 320 0.27 1.75 -15.37
CA MET A 320 -0.91 1.51 -16.20
C MET A 320 -0.61 0.55 -17.34
N HIS A 321 0.57 0.66 -17.96
CA HIS A 321 1.04 -0.31 -18.95
C HIS A 321 1.18 -1.73 -18.35
N TYR A 322 1.77 -1.84 -17.15
CA TYR A 322 1.84 -3.13 -16.45
C TYR A 322 0.46 -3.74 -16.22
N GLU A 323 -0.49 -2.95 -15.70
CA GLU A 323 -1.84 -3.46 -15.45
C GLU A 323 -2.58 -3.86 -16.74
N ILE A 324 -2.46 -3.07 -17.82
CA ILE A 324 -3.06 -3.40 -19.12
C ILE A 324 -2.49 -4.72 -19.66
N ASN A 325 -1.17 -4.92 -19.57
CA ASN A 325 -0.53 -6.13 -20.08
C ASN A 325 -1.05 -7.38 -19.37
N LEU A 326 -1.22 -7.32 -18.04
CA LEU A 326 -1.76 -8.43 -17.26
C LEU A 326 -3.25 -8.68 -17.53
N ILE A 327 -4.06 -7.63 -17.70
CA ILE A 327 -5.48 -7.82 -18.08
C ILE A 327 -5.55 -8.45 -19.48
N SER A 328 -4.69 -8.00 -20.41
CA SER A 328 -4.70 -8.46 -21.80
C SER A 328 -4.17 -9.88 -21.97
N SER A 329 -3.37 -10.41 -21.03
CA SER A 329 -2.88 -11.79 -21.09
C SER A 329 -3.96 -12.85 -20.87
N HIS A 330 -5.19 -12.43 -20.59
CA HIS A 330 -6.36 -13.28 -20.36
C HIS A 330 -7.30 -13.33 -21.58
N ASN A 331 -6.94 -12.66 -22.68
CA ASN A 331 -7.66 -12.68 -23.97
C ASN A 331 -7.20 -13.82 -24.88
#